data_AF-H2Y977-F1
#
_entry.id   AF-H2Y977-F1
#
_cell.length_a   1.000
_cell.length_b   1.000
_cell.length_c   1.000
_cell.angle_alpha   90.00
_cell.angle_beta   90.00
_cell.angle_gamma   90.00
#
_symmetry.space_group_name_H-M   'P 1'
#
loop_
_entity.id
_entity.type
_entity.pdbx_description
1 polymer ?
#
loop_
_entity_poly.entity_id
_entity_poly.type
_entity_poly.pdbx_seq_one_letter_code
_entity_poly.pdbx_strand_id
1 'polypeptide(L)'
;MNSELDSLCDVIVHLRKATKEAENNIEEPMDEDNLCTICYANEVAVVFHPCKHTSCRTCIKQQLMSCRECFYCKSNVESYSDIAPSSDMADTSAGGATSSK
;
A
#
# COMPACT_ATOMS: atom_id res chain seq x y z
N MET A 1 37.45 -26.80 -12.23
CA MET A 1 36.02 -26.80 -12.64
C MET A 1 35.20 -26.75 -11.38
N ASN A 2 34.75 -25.56 -11.01
CA ASN A 2 33.57 -25.34 -10.19
C ASN A 2 32.99 -23.97 -10.62
N SER A 3 32.72 -23.82 -11.93
CA SER A 3 32.25 -22.55 -12.51
C SER A 3 30.96 -22.05 -11.88
N GLU A 4 30.16 -22.95 -11.30
CA GLU A 4 29.00 -22.62 -10.48
C GLU A 4 29.41 -21.94 -9.16
N LEU A 5 30.50 -22.40 -8.52
CA LEU A 5 31.02 -21.79 -7.30
C LEU A 5 31.55 -20.38 -7.56
N ASP A 6 32.23 -20.18 -8.70
CA ASP A 6 32.68 -18.86 -9.13
C ASP A 6 31.49 -17.93 -9.41
N SER A 7 30.45 -18.45 -10.10
CA SER A 7 29.21 -17.70 -10.37
C SER A 7 28.49 -17.28 -9.08
N LEU A 8 28.47 -18.14 -8.06
CA LEU A 8 27.87 -17.83 -6.77
C LEU A 8 28.67 -16.76 -6.01
N CYS A 9 30.00 -16.81 -6.07
CA CYS A 9 30.85 -15.76 -5.50
C CYS A 9 30.54 -14.40 -6.13
N ASP A 10 30.39 -14.36 -7.45
CA ASP A 10 30.03 -13.13 -8.17
C ASP A 10 28.66 -12.61 -7.74
N VAL A 11 27.65 -13.47 -7.61
CA VAL A 11 26.32 -13.08 -7.12
C VAL A 11 26.41 -12.50 -5.71
N ILE A 12 27.17 -13.13 -4.80
CA ILE A 12 27.35 -12.65 -3.42
C ILE A 12 27.98 -11.25 -3.41
N VAL A 13 28.98 -10.99 -4.25
CA VAL A 13 29.63 -9.68 -4.36
C VAL A 13 28.65 -8.62 -4.84
N HIS A 14 27.86 -8.91 -5.87
CA HIS A 14 26.87 -7.97 -6.40
C HIS A 14 25.75 -7.66 -5.40
N LEU A 15 25.24 -8.67 -4.69
CA LEU A 15 24.20 -8.48 -3.68
C LEU A 15 24.70 -7.65 -2.49
N ARG A 16 25.94 -7.85 -2.04
CA ARG A 16 26.56 -7.02 -0.99
C ARG A 16 26.73 -5.56 -1.41
N LYS A 17 27.06 -5.33 -2.68
CA LYS A 17 27.17 -3.97 -3.22
C LYS A 17 25.80 -3.29 -3.30
N ALA A 18 24.81 -3.97 -3.86
CA ALA A 18 23.44 -3.44 -4.01
C ALA A 18 22.77 -3.14 -2.66
N THR A 19 22.94 -4.02 -1.67
CA THR A 19 22.43 -3.79 -0.29
C THR A 19 23.08 -2.57 0.35
N LYS A 20 24.39 -2.42 0.25
CA LYS A 20 25.10 -1.22 0.74
C LYS A 20 24.64 0.05 0.03
N GLU A 21 24.39 0.01 -1.27
CA GLU A 21 23.88 1.16 -2.03
C GLU A 21 22.44 1.53 -1.60
N ALA A 22 21.59 0.55 -1.35
CA ALA A 22 20.24 0.75 -0.82
C ALA A 22 20.24 1.37 0.58
N GLU A 23 21.12 0.91 1.48
CA GLU A 23 21.31 1.49 2.82
C GLU A 23 21.78 2.95 2.79
N ASN A 24 22.50 3.37 1.73
CA ASN A 24 22.93 4.77 1.58
C ASN A 24 21.85 5.65 0.96
N ASN A 25 20.80 5.07 0.38
CA ASN A 25 19.71 5.77 -0.29
C ASN A 25 18.41 5.67 0.52
N ILE A 26 18.50 5.82 1.85
CA ILE A 26 17.33 5.89 2.73
C ILE A 26 16.61 7.20 2.41
N GLU A 27 15.68 7.14 1.45
CA GLU A 27 14.59 8.08 1.34
C GLU A 27 13.75 7.98 2.63
N GLU A 28 13.12 9.08 3.06
CA GLU A 28 12.27 9.05 4.27
C GLU A 28 11.34 7.83 4.19
N PRO A 29 11.25 7.00 5.24
CA PRO A 29 10.38 5.84 5.22
C PRO A 29 8.96 6.35 5.00
N MET A 30 8.49 6.23 3.75
CA MET A 30 7.06 6.27 3.51
C MET A 30 6.49 5.15 4.36
N ASP A 31 5.39 5.42 5.04
CA ASP A 31 4.70 4.42 5.84
C ASP A 31 4.04 3.40 4.90
N GLU A 32 4.89 2.53 4.32
CA GLU A 32 4.55 1.53 3.32
C GLU A 32 3.52 0.55 3.86
N ASP A 33 3.49 0.35 5.19
CA ASP A 33 2.54 -0.49 5.89
C ASP A 33 1.10 0.04 5.77
N ASN A 34 0.93 1.35 5.55
CA ASN A 34 -0.37 2.00 5.40
C ASN A 34 -0.77 2.20 3.93
N LEU A 35 0.07 1.85 2.96
CA LEU A 35 -0.26 1.99 1.54
C LEU A 35 -1.22 0.88 1.06
N CYS A 36 -2.17 1.28 0.21
CA CYS A 36 -3.05 0.35 -0.47
C CYS A 36 -2.25 -0.52 -1.43
N THR A 37 -2.10 -1.80 -1.10
CA THR A 37 -1.36 -2.81 -1.88
C THR A 37 -1.90 -3.06 -3.30
N ILE A 38 -3.07 -2.51 -3.63
CA ILE A 38 -3.63 -2.56 -4.98
C ILE A 38 -2.99 -1.51 -5.90
N CYS A 39 -2.61 -0.34 -5.35
CA CYS A 39 -2.14 0.80 -6.15
C CYS A 39 -0.78 1.37 -5.74
N TYR A 40 -0.27 1.04 -4.55
CA TYR A 40 0.99 1.57 -3.99
C TYR A 40 1.12 3.10 -4.04
N ALA A 41 0.00 3.83 -4.14
CA ALA A 41 -0.01 5.28 -4.37
C ALA A 41 -0.92 6.05 -3.41
N ASN A 42 -1.82 5.37 -2.70
CA ASN A 42 -2.74 5.98 -1.74
C ASN A 42 -2.83 5.09 -0.50
N GLU A 43 -3.07 5.69 0.66
CA GLU A 43 -3.24 4.97 1.91
C GLU A 43 -4.54 4.12 1.95
N VAL A 44 -4.51 3.08 2.77
CA VAL A 44 -5.67 2.27 3.12
C VAL A 44 -6.65 3.14 3.91
N ALA A 45 -7.90 3.17 3.47
CA ALA A 45 -8.92 4.07 4.03
C ALA A 45 -10.31 3.43 4.15
N VAL A 46 -10.54 2.27 3.56
CA VAL A 46 -11.85 1.59 3.58
C VAL A 46 -11.70 0.11 3.92
N VAL A 47 -12.73 -0.45 4.55
CA VAL A 47 -12.87 -1.89 4.83
C VAL A 47 -14.12 -2.43 4.14
N PHE A 48 -14.03 -3.64 3.56
CA PHE A 48 -15.09 -4.30 2.82
C PHE A 48 -15.87 -5.27 3.72
N HIS A 49 -17.18 -5.37 3.51
CA HIS A 49 -18.05 -6.29 4.24
C HIS A 49 -18.64 -7.36 3.30
N PRO A 50 -18.71 -8.63 3.75
CA PRO A 50 -18.38 -9.14 5.09
C PRO A 50 -16.91 -9.55 5.31
N CYS A 51 -16.07 -9.53 4.27
CA CYS A 51 -14.74 -10.17 4.29
C CYS A 51 -13.64 -9.44 5.09
N LYS A 52 -13.84 -8.18 5.47
CA LYS A 52 -12.91 -7.33 6.25
C LYS A 52 -11.57 -6.99 5.59
N HIS A 53 -11.42 -7.25 4.28
CA HIS A 53 -10.26 -6.74 3.54
C HIS A 53 -10.34 -5.23 3.35
N THR A 54 -9.19 -4.58 3.13
CA THR A 54 -9.07 -3.13 3.10
C THR A 54 -8.43 -2.62 1.81
N SER A 55 -8.72 -1.36 1.43
CA SER A 55 -8.07 -0.68 0.30
C SER A 55 -8.14 0.84 0.46
N CYS A 56 -7.57 1.59 -0.49
CA CYS A 56 -7.83 3.03 -0.61
C CYS A 56 -9.23 3.31 -1.20
N ARG A 57 -9.73 4.54 -1.01
CA ARG A 57 -11.03 5.00 -1.53
C ARG A 57 -11.12 5.00 -3.05
N THR A 58 -10.01 5.29 -3.73
CA THR A 58 -9.96 5.36 -5.20
C THR A 58 -10.16 3.96 -5.81
N CYS A 59 -9.45 2.95 -5.27
CA CYS A 59 -9.56 1.58 -5.75
C CYS A 59 -10.97 1.01 -5.56
N ILE A 60 -11.60 1.17 -4.38
CA ILE A 60 -12.96 0.62 -4.17
C ILE A 60 -13.99 1.29 -5.09
N LYS A 61 -13.90 2.61 -5.33
CA LYS A 61 -14.82 3.30 -6.24
C LYS A 61 -14.71 2.72 -7.65
N GLN A 62 -13.48 2.51 -8.13
CA GLN A 62 -13.25 1.93 -9.45
C GLN A 62 -13.77 0.49 -9.54
N GLN A 63 -13.56 -0.32 -8.50
CA GLN A 63 -14.01 -1.71 -8.45
C GLN A 63 -15.54 -1.81 -8.46
N LEU A 64 -16.23 -1.00 -7.65
CA LEU A 64 -17.70 -0.98 -7.65
C LEU A 64 -18.31 -0.56 -9.00
N MET A 65 -17.56 0.13 -9.86
CA MET A 65 -17.97 0.45 -11.23
C MET A 65 -17.75 -0.70 -12.22
N SER A 66 -16.78 -1.58 -11.98
CA SER A 66 -16.41 -2.67 -12.90
C SER A 66 -16.94 -4.03 -12.47
N CYS A 67 -16.72 -4.42 -11.21
CA CYS A 67 -17.09 -5.72 -10.65
C CYS A 67 -17.25 -5.63 -9.12
N ARG A 68 -18.38 -6.09 -8.59
CA ARG A 68 -18.70 -5.95 -7.16
C ARG A 68 -18.07 -7.03 -6.26
N GLU A 69 -16.81 -7.38 -6.51
CA GLU A 69 -16.08 -8.42 -5.77
C GLU A 69 -14.86 -7.85 -5.04
N CYS A 70 -14.49 -8.48 -3.92
CA CYS A 70 -13.30 -8.15 -3.15
C CYS A 70 -12.03 -8.49 -3.95
N PHE A 71 -11.06 -7.57 -3.99
CA PHE A 71 -9.76 -7.78 -4.67
C PHE A 71 -9.00 -9.02 -4.18
N TYR A 72 -9.15 -9.38 -2.91
CA TYR A 72 -8.34 -10.41 -2.25
C TYR A 72 -9.04 -11.77 -2.28
N CYS A 73 -10.26 -11.85 -1.74
CA CYS A 73 -10.98 -13.11 -1.59
C CYS A 73 -12.07 -13.36 -2.64
N LYS A 74 -12.31 -12.41 -3.55
CA LYS A 74 -13.31 -12.47 -4.63
C LYS A 74 -14.77 -12.62 -4.17
N SER A 75 -15.04 -12.56 -2.87
CA SER A 75 -16.41 -12.55 -2.35
C SER A 75 -17.13 -11.27 -2.76
N ASN A 76 -18.44 -11.34 -2.99
CA ASN A 76 -19.26 -10.17 -3.29
C ASN A 76 -19.17 -9.13 -2.16
N VAL A 77 -18.89 -7.88 -2.52
CA VAL A 77 -18.80 -6.76 -1.58
C VAL A 77 -20.19 -6.16 -1.40
N GLU A 78 -20.79 -6.39 -0.24
CA GLU A 78 -22.13 -5.91 0.07
C GLU A 78 -22.12 -4.42 0.44
N SER A 79 -21.11 -4.02 1.20
CA SER A 79 -20.90 -2.64 1.65
C SER A 79 -19.42 -2.40 1.99
N TYR A 80 -19.05 -1.13 2.12
CA TYR A 80 -17.74 -0.72 2.63
C TYR A 80 -17.93 0.42 3.63
N SER A 81 -17.02 0.54 4.59
CA SER A 81 -16.98 1.67 5.53
C SER A 81 -15.58 2.28 5.58
N ASP A 82 -15.52 3.57 5.90
CA ASP A 82 -14.25 4.23 6.13
C ASP A 82 -13.59 3.72 7.42
N ILE A 83 -12.27 3.55 7.37
CA ILE A 83 -11.44 3.30 8.54
C ILE A 83 -11.07 4.68 9.08
N ALA A 84 -11.28 4.90 10.39
CA ALA A 84 -10.86 6.15 11.00
C ALA A 84 -9.34 6.30 10.81
N PRO A 85 -8.82 7.45 10.37
CA PRO A 85 -7.39 7.66 10.35
C PRO A 85 -6.90 7.50 11.79
N SER A 86 -5.93 6.62 12.01
CA SER A 86 -5.22 6.51 13.28
C SER A 86 -4.49 7.83 13.52
N SER A 87 -5.19 8.76 14.16
CA SER A 87 -4.71 10.08 14.51
C SER A 87 -3.78 9.99 15.71
N ASP A 88 -2.56 9.50 15.46
CA ASP A 88 -1.40 9.77 16.31
C ASP A 88 -0.42 10.66 15.54
N MET A 89 -0.89 11.83 15.08
CA MET A 89 -0.15 13.10 15.06
C MET A 89 -1.14 14.22 14.66
N ALA A 90 -1.47 15.05 15.64
CA ALA A 90 -2.16 16.30 15.43
C ALA A 90 -1.16 17.35 14.91
N ASP A 91 -1.47 17.98 13.78
CA ASP A 91 -1.16 19.39 13.59
C ASP A 91 -2.38 20.12 13.04
N THR A 92 -2.73 21.19 13.73
CA THR A 92 -3.98 21.93 13.58
C THR A 92 -3.70 23.25 12.88
N SER A 93 -4.22 23.47 11.67
CA SER A 93 -4.53 24.83 11.21
C SER A 93 -5.56 24.89 10.07
N ALA A 94 -6.83 25.04 10.50
CA ALA A 94 -7.88 25.97 10.07
C ALA A 94 -8.24 26.25 8.58
N GLY A 95 -9.53 25.97 8.27
CA GLY A 95 -10.43 26.74 7.40
C GLY A 95 -10.74 26.12 6.03
N GLY A 96 -11.96 25.81 5.59
CA GLY A 96 -13.32 26.08 6.04
C GLY A 96 -14.25 26.22 4.81
N ALA A 97 -15.47 25.68 4.91
CA ALA A 97 -16.68 25.91 4.08
C ALA A 97 -16.96 25.05 2.81
N THR A 98 -17.79 24.01 3.03
CA THR A 98 -19.12 23.72 2.42
C THR A 98 -19.42 24.05 0.94
N SER A 99 -20.03 23.11 0.20
CA SER A 99 -21.48 23.16 -0.10
C SER A 99 -21.92 22.15 -1.18
N SER A 100 -23.05 21.51 -0.89
CA SER A 100 -23.91 20.74 -1.77
C SER A 100 -24.53 21.59 -2.90
N LYS A 101 -24.72 20.99 -4.07
CA LYS A 101 -26.01 20.91 -4.75
C LYS A 101 -26.01 19.81 -5.80
#